data_AF-G5A2V0-F1
#
_entry.id   AF-G5A2V0-F1
#
_cell.length_a   1.000
_cell.length_b   1.000
_cell.length_c   1.000
_cell.angle_alpha   90.00
_cell.angle_beta   90.00
_cell.angle_gamma   90.00
#
_symmetry.space_group_name_H-M   'P 1'
#
loop_
_entity.id
_entity.type
_entity.pdbx_description
1 polymer ?
#
loop_
_entity_poly.entity_id
_entity_poly.type
_entity_poly.pdbx_seq_one_letter_code
_entity_poly.pdbx_strand_id
1 'polypeptide(L)'
;MTTEKKSAGGLEAFNGKGFAMWKDKLLTHVNHLDQLYKRKQLEKTLPPVHVLMVDCLHGSPEKPPSVPGDSDLTDKEKNIMAWNVMDWERGRGDLQNLLNQVLPNSFLSTLSDLVSNLDSCEVMKALEKDYGQGDAAGLL
;
A
#
# COMPACT_ATOMS: atom_id res chain seq x y z
N MET A 1 17.11 34.08 -1.02
CA MET A 1 16.12 33.18 -0.40
C MET A 1 16.11 31.89 -1.20
N THR A 2 16.74 30.86 -0.66
CA THR A 2 16.73 29.50 -1.20
C THR A 2 15.35 28.91 -0.97
N THR A 3 14.57 28.77 -2.05
CA THR A 3 13.33 27.99 -2.02
C THR A 3 13.71 26.52 -1.88
N GLU A 4 13.54 26.00 -0.67
CA GLU A 4 13.55 24.56 -0.42
C GLU A 4 12.49 23.93 -1.31
N LYS A 5 12.97 23.20 -2.33
CA LYS A 5 12.16 22.35 -3.18
C LYS A 5 11.68 21.21 -2.30
N LYS A 6 10.54 21.42 -1.64
CA LYS A 6 9.82 20.40 -0.87
C LYS A 6 9.74 19.18 -1.76
N SER A 7 10.43 18.12 -1.36
CA SER A 7 10.48 16.83 -2.03
C SER A 7 9.05 16.35 -2.28
N ALA A 8 8.51 16.67 -3.46
CA ALA A 8 7.40 15.95 -4.03
C ALA A 8 7.87 14.50 -4.12
N GLY A 9 7.25 13.62 -3.31
CA GLY A 9 7.59 12.20 -3.29
C GLY A 9 7.63 11.71 -4.73
N GLY A 10 8.75 11.09 -5.13
CA GLY A 10 9.23 10.91 -6.51
C GLY A 10 8.37 10.08 -7.48
N LEU A 11 7.07 10.35 -7.50
CA LEU A 11 6.01 9.72 -8.28
C LEU A 11 5.55 10.59 -9.45
N GLU A 12 6.09 11.81 -9.61
CA GLU A 12 5.67 12.77 -10.65
C GLU A 12 6.11 12.42 -12.08
N ALA A 13 6.80 11.30 -12.30
CA ALA A 13 7.20 10.90 -13.66
C ALA A 13 7.26 9.38 -13.80
N PHE A 14 6.12 8.78 -14.15
CA PHE A 14 6.05 7.43 -14.72
C PHE A 14 6.02 7.53 -16.26
N ASN A 15 7.01 8.21 -16.83
CA ASN A 15 7.07 8.47 -18.27
C ASN A 15 8.40 7.87 -18.81
N GLY A 16 8.36 7.13 -19.92
CA GLY A 16 9.56 6.57 -20.56
C GLY A 16 10.29 5.51 -19.72
N LYS A 17 11.62 5.64 -19.52
CA LYS A 17 12.45 4.75 -18.68
C LYS A 17 11.97 4.59 -17.23
N GLY A 18 11.07 5.47 -16.76
CA GLY A 18 10.38 5.33 -15.48
C GLY A 18 9.45 4.12 -15.39
N PHE A 19 9.04 3.55 -16.52
CA PHE A 19 8.24 2.31 -16.61
C PHE A 19 8.97 1.14 -15.95
N ALA A 20 10.22 0.85 -16.32
CA ALA A 20 10.94 -0.31 -15.79
C ALA A 20 11.10 -0.30 -14.25
N MET A 21 11.03 0.89 -13.64
CA MET A 21 11.21 1.06 -12.19
C MET A 21 9.90 1.40 -11.47
N TRP A 22 8.74 1.25 -12.12
CA TRP A 22 7.47 1.70 -11.53
C TRP A 22 7.17 0.98 -10.22
N LYS A 23 7.39 -0.34 -10.23
CA LYS A 23 7.21 -1.23 -9.09
C LYS A 23 8.17 -0.88 -7.95
N ASP A 24 9.45 -0.67 -8.26
CA ASP A 24 10.47 -0.31 -7.27
C ASP A 24 10.16 1.04 -6.59
N LYS A 25 9.69 2.02 -7.36
CA LYS A 25 9.28 3.33 -6.82
C LYS A 25 8.08 3.20 -5.87
N LEU A 26 7.06 2.44 -6.28
CA LEU A 26 5.88 2.20 -5.45
C LEU A 26 6.25 1.45 -4.17
N LEU A 27 7.02 0.37 -4.28
CA LEU A 27 7.51 -0.41 -3.13
C LEU A 27 8.36 0.45 -2.19
N THR A 28 9.25 1.30 -2.72
CA THR A 28 10.08 2.20 -1.90
C THR A 28 9.21 3.18 -1.11
N HIS A 29 8.19 3.75 -1.75
CA HIS A 29 7.29 4.69 -1.09
C HIS A 29 6.44 4.00 -0.01
N VAL A 30 5.88 2.83 -0.32
CA VAL A 30 5.11 2.02 0.64
C VAL A 30 5.97 1.61 1.83
N ASN A 31 7.19 1.11 1.58
CA ASN A 31 8.13 0.77 2.66
C ASN A 31 8.43 1.96 3.57
N HIS A 32 8.60 3.17 2.99
CA HIS A 32 8.80 4.37 3.80
C HIS A 32 7.60 4.67 4.71
N LEU A 33 6.38 4.61 4.18
CA LEU A 33 5.15 4.82 4.96
C LEU A 33 4.97 3.77 6.06
N ASP A 34 5.25 2.50 5.76
CA ASP A 34 5.17 1.40 6.72
C ASP A 34 6.18 1.55 7.85
N GLN A 35 7.41 1.98 7.55
CA GLN A 35 8.42 2.26 8.58
C GLN A 35 8.02 3.44 9.48
N LEU A 36 7.45 4.51 8.90
CA LEU A 36 6.92 5.62 9.69
C LEU A 36 5.79 5.17 10.62
N TYR A 37 4.93 4.28 10.14
CA TYR A 37 3.84 3.75 10.95
C TYR A 37 4.35 2.88 12.10
N LYS A 38 5.26 1.93 11.82
CA LYS A 38 5.89 1.08 12.85
C LYS A 38 6.54 1.91 13.94
N ARG A 39 7.25 2.99 13.57
CA ARG A 39 7.87 3.90 14.54
C ARG A 39 6.83 4.58 15.42
N LYS A 40 5.74 5.10 14.86
CA LYS A 40 4.65 5.74 15.62
C LYS A 40 3.94 4.76 16.57
N GLN A 41 3.74 3.51 16.14
CA GLN A 41 3.18 2.45 16.99
C GLN A 41 4.09 2.19 18.20
N LEU A 42 5.41 2.07 17.97
CA LEU A 42 6.40 1.89 19.03
C LEU A 42 6.45 3.08 20.01
N GLU A 43 6.47 4.32 19.49
CA GLU A 43 6.48 5.54 20.30
C GLU A 43 5.26 5.65 21.22
N LYS A 44 4.11 5.15 20.77
CA LYS A 44 2.87 5.14 21.54
C LYS A 44 2.72 3.93 22.46
N THR A 45 3.71 3.05 22.52
CA THR A 45 3.67 1.80 23.31
C THR A 45 2.43 0.95 22.97
N LEU A 46 2.02 0.99 21.70
CA LEU A 46 0.89 0.21 21.20
C LEU A 46 1.37 -1.20 20.78
N PRO A 47 0.43 -2.14 20.53
CA PRO A 47 0.79 -3.48 20.08
C PRO A 47 1.62 -3.46 18.78
N PRO A 48 2.47 -4.48 18.56
CA PRO A 48 3.17 -4.66 17.29
C PRO A 48 2.19 -4.70 16.12
N VAL A 49 2.58 -4.06 15.01
CA VAL A 49 1.76 -3.99 13.81
C VAL A 49 1.59 -5.37 13.19
N HIS A 50 0.34 -5.75 12.94
CA HIS A 50 0.00 -7.05 12.37
C HIS A 50 0.02 -7.07 10.85
N VAL A 51 -0.51 -6.02 10.22
CA VAL A 51 -0.62 -5.89 8.76
C VAL A 51 -0.15 -4.51 8.33
N LEU A 52 0.61 -4.47 7.23
CA LEU A 52 1.17 -3.28 6.61
C LEU A 52 0.64 -3.11 5.18
N MET A 53 0.89 -1.94 4.61
CA MET A 53 0.55 -1.70 3.20
C MET A 53 1.35 -2.63 2.28
N VAL A 54 2.63 -2.90 2.61
CA VAL A 54 3.48 -3.80 1.83
C VAL A 54 2.96 -5.24 1.81
N ASP A 55 2.31 -5.70 2.89
CA ASP A 55 1.72 -7.04 2.93
C ASP A 55 0.59 -7.16 1.91
N CYS A 56 -0.18 -6.08 1.73
CA CYS A 56 -1.19 -5.96 0.69
C CYS A 56 -0.63 -5.88 -0.73
N LEU A 57 0.59 -5.37 -0.91
CA LEU A 57 1.25 -5.39 -2.22
C LEU A 57 1.75 -6.80 -2.59
N HIS A 58 2.16 -7.59 -1.61
CA HIS A 58 2.64 -8.95 -1.83
C HIS A 58 1.51 -9.98 -1.95
N GLY A 59 0.30 -9.64 -1.48
CA GLY A 59 -0.88 -10.49 -1.61
C GLY A 59 -2.07 -9.91 -0.86
N SER A 60 -3.15 -10.69 -0.75
CA SER A 60 -4.31 -10.29 0.04
C SER A 60 -4.14 -10.87 1.45
N PRO A 61 -3.67 -10.09 2.45
CA PRO A 61 -3.55 -10.58 3.82
C PRO A 61 -4.94 -11.01 4.32
N GLU A 62 -4.98 -12.15 5.01
CA GLU A 62 -6.22 -12.68 5.57
C GLU A 62 -6.83 -11.68 6.55
N LYS A 63 -8.16 -11.56 6.54
CA LYS A 63 -8.86 -10.69 7.48
C LYS A 63 -8.74 -11.25 8.89
N PRO A 64 -8.21 -10.50 9.87
CA PRO A 64 -8.14 -10.96 11.24
C PRO A 64 -9.55 -11.18 11.83
N PRO A 65 -9.71 -12.14 12.76
CA PRO A 65 -10.98 -12.37 13.42
C PRO A 65 -11.38 -11.15 14.27
N SER A 66 -12.66 -10.79 14.21
CA SER A 66 -13.23 -9.76 15.08
C SER A 66 -13.24 -10.24 16.54
N VAL A 67 -13.14 -9.29 17.48
CA VAL A 67 -13.24 -9.58 18.92
C VAL A 67 -14.61 -10.21 19.22
N PRO A 68 -14.68 -11.46 19.72
CA PRO A 68 -15.95 -12.07 20.10
C PRO A 68 -16.46 -11.46 21.42
N GLY A 69 -17.74 -11.08 21.46
CA GLY A 69 -18.37 -10.45 22.63
C GLY A 69 -18.32 -11.32 23.90
N ASP A 70 -18.62 -12.61 23.77
CA ASP A 70 -18.68 -13.58 24.88
C ASP A 70 -17.48 -14.53 24.85
N SER A 71 -16.27 -13.98 24.90
CA SER A 71 -15.04 -14.77 24.96
C SER A 71 -14.31 -14.59 26.29
N ASP A 72 -13.77 -15.69 26.82
CA ASP A 72 -12.89 -15.75 28.01
C ASP A 72 -11.52 -15.08 27.78
N LEU A 73 -11.38 -14.29 26.72
CA LEU A 73 -10.18 -13.54 26.39
C LEU A 73 -9.97 -12.42 27.41
N THR A 74 -8.72 -12.24 27.78
CA THR A 74 -8.27 -11.10 28.59
C THR A 74 -8.43 -9.78 27.83
N ASP A 75 -8.53 -8.67 28.55
CA ASP A 75 -8.60 -7.33 27.94
C ASP A 75 -7.40 -7.04 27.03
N LYS A 76 -6.24 -7.59 27.38
CA LYS A 76 -5.03 -7.48 26.56
C LYS A 76 -5.19 -8.20 25.21
N GLU A 77 -5.74 -9.40 25.20
CA GLU A 77 -5.99 -10.18 23.98
C GLU A 77 -7.06 -9.51 23.11
N LYS A 78 -8.15 -9.03 23.72
CA LYS A 78 -9.20 -8.27 23.03
C LYS A 78 -8.62 -7.01 22.39
N ASN A 79 -7.75 -6.28 23.09
CA ASN A 79 -7.08 -5.11 22.55
C ASN A 79 -6.15 -5.47 21.37
N ILE A 80 -5.34 -6.53 21.47
CA ILE A 80 -4.49 -6.98 20.36
C ILE A 80 -5.34 -7.36 19.14
N MET A 81 -6.43 -8.10 19.32
CA MET A 81 -7.33 -8.46 18.22
C MET A 81 -7.96 -7.23 17.56
N ALA A 82 -8.40 -6.25 18.36
CA ALA A 82 -8.93 -4.99 17.83
C ALA A 82 -7.88 -4.22 17.01
N TRP A 83 -6.62 -4.16 17.49
CA TRP A 83 -5.51 -3.58 16.74
C TRP A 83 -5.22 -4.32 15.44
N ASN A 84 -5.25 -5.64 15.45
CA ASN A 84 -5.03 -6.43 14.24
C ASN A 84 -6.07 -6.09 13.15
N VAL A 85 -7.35 -5.97 13.53
CA VAL A 85 -8.42 -5.57 12.59
C VAL A 85 -8.19 -4.16 12.07
N MET A 86 -7.85 -3.20 12.95
CA MET A 86 -7.56 -1.83 12.54
C MET A 86 -6.35 -1.74 11.60
N ASP A 87 -5.26 -2.46 11.89
CA ASP A 87 -4.07 -2.51 11.05
C ASP A 87 -4.41 -3.03 9.65
N TRP A 88 -5.24 -4.08 9.58
CA TRP A 88 -5.69 -4.66 8.32
C TRP A 88 -6.55 -3.71 7.50
N GLU A 89 -7.55 -3.06 8.12
CA GLU A 89 -8.40 -2.08 7.43
C GLU A 89 -7.58 -0.87 6.95
N ARG A 90 -6.67 -0.40 7.80
CA ARG A 90 -5.80 0.74 7.51
C ARG A 90 -4.79 0.43 6.40
N GLY A 91 -4.13 -0.74 6.42
CA GLY A 91 -3.20 -1.14 5.37
C GLY A 91 -3.86 -1.16 3.98
N ARG A 92 -5.09 -1.69 3.91
CA ARG A 92 -5.90 -1.71 2.68
C ARG A 92 -6.31 -0.30 2.24
N GLY A 93 -6.90 0.47 3.16
CA GLY A 93 -7.40 1.82 2.87
C GLY A 93 -6.30 2.80 2.48
N ASP A 94 -5.17 2.79 3.18
CA ASP A 94 -4.02 3.64 2.87
C ASP A 94 -3.41 3.26 1.53
N LEU A 95 -3.38 1.97 1.18
CA LEU A 95 -2.92 1.53 -0.13
C LEU A 95 -3.86 2.02 -1.24
N GLN A 96 -5.18 1.89 -1.07
CA GLN A 96 -6.15 2.43 -2.02
C GLN A 96 -5.96 3.94 -2.20
N ASN A 97 -5.83 4.68 -1.09
CA ASN A 97 -5.65 6.12 -1.13
C ASN A 97 -4.34 6.51 -1.80
N LEU A 98 -3.25 5.79 -1.51
CA LEU A 98 -1.98 5.98 -2.19
C LEU A 98 -2.17 5.76 -3.69
N LEU A 99 -2.68 4.60 -4.09
CA LEU A 99 -2.96 4.30 -5.49
C LEU A 99 -3.77 5.43 -6.13
N ASN A 100 -4.87 5.86 -5.53
CA ASN A 100 -5.69 6.97 -6.04
C ASN A 100 -4.93 8.31 -6.19
N GLN A 101 -3.88 8.57 -5.41
CA GLN A 101 -3.03 9.76 -5.53
C GLN A 101 -1.93 9.60 -6.59
N VAL A 102 -1.42 8.38 -6.78
CA VAL A 102 -0.35 8.08 -7.75
C VAL A 102 -0.89 7.93 -9.18
N LEU A 103 -2.09 7.36 -9.31
CA LEU A 103 -2.74 7.00 -10.57
C LEU A 103 -3.14 8.16 -11.52
N PRO A 104 -3.48 9.38 -11.05
CA PRO A 104 -3.87 10.48 -11.93
C PRO A 104 -2.73 11.01 -12.82
N ASN A 105 -1.47 10.63 -12.58
CA ASN A 105 -0.31 11.07 -13.34
C ASN A 105 -0.18 10.37 -14.70
N SER A 106 -1.08 10.64 -15.66
CA SER A 106 -1.01 10.38 -17.12
C SER A 106 -0.78 8.95 -17.63
N PHE A 107 -0.08 8.09 -16.89
CA PHE A 107 0.37 6.76 -17.23
C PHE A 107 -0.72 5.71 -16.98
N LEU A 108 -1.64 6.00 -16.04
CA LEU A 108 -2.64 5.06 -15.55
C LEU A 108 -4.07 5.60 -15.65
N SER A 109 -4.30 6.65 -16.45
CA SER A 109 -5.68 7.10 -16.77
C SER A 109 -6.51 5.99 -17.43
N THR A 110 -5.86 5.05 -18.13
CA THR A 110 -6.45 3.81 -18.66
C THR A 110 -6.68 2.72 -17.61
N LEU A 111 -6.02 2.80 -16.45
CA LEU A 111 -6.18 1.87 -15.32
C LEU A 111 -7.06 2.42 -14.20
N SER A 112 -7.48 3.69 -14.28
CA SER A 112 -8.37 4.29 -13.29
C SER A 112 -9.63 3.44 -13.09
N ASP A 113 -10.18 2.90 -14.18
CA ASP A 113 -11.33 2.00 -14.13
C ASP A 113 -10.97 0.63 -13.53
N LEU A 114 -9.77 0.11 -13.77
CA LEU A 114 -9.29 -1.15 -13.20
C LEU A 114 -9.09 -1.03 -11.68
N VAL A 115 -8.49 0.06 -11.22
CA VAL A 115 -8.21 0.29 -9.79
C VAL A 115 -9.46 0.71 -9.02
N SER A 116 -10.44 1.32 -9.69
CA SER A 116 -11.73 1.64 -9.07
C SER A 116 -12.61 0.40 -8.84
N ASN A 117 -12.36 -0.69 -9.58
CA ASN A 117 -13.18 -1.90 -9.54
C ASN A 117 -12.50 -3.11 -8.86
N LEU A 118 -11.20 -3.06 -8.62
CA LEU A 118 -10.44 -4.14 -7.97
C LEU A 118 -10.20 -3.86 -6.48
N ASP A 119 -10.06 -4.93 -5.72
CA ASP A 119 -9.53 -4.82 -4.37
C ASP A 119 -8.11 -4.25 -4.40
N SER A 120 -7.80 -3.34 -3.47
CA SER A 120 -6.53 -2.62 -3.41
C SER A 120 -5.32 -3.55 -3.36
N CYS A 121 -5.47 -4.74 -2.75
CA CYS A 121 -4.41 -5.74 -2.60
C CYS A 121 -4.34 -6.69 -3.82
N GLU A 122 -5.31 -6.61 -4.74
CA GLU A 122 -5.28 -7.30 -6.04
C GLU A 122 -4.76 -6.42 -7.18
N VAL A 123 -4.81 -5.09 -7.01
CA VAL A 123 -4.31 -4.13 -8.00
C VAL A 123 -2.86 -4.41 -8.39
N MET A 124 -1.99 -4.76 -7.44
CA MET A 124 -0.59 -5.06 -7.74
C MET A 124 -0.45 -6.28 -8.66
N LYS A 125 -1.23 -7.35 -8.45
CA LYS A 125 -1.22 -8.53 -9.31
C LYS A 125 -1.71 -8.21 -10.72
N ALA A 126 -2.74 -7.37 -10.83
CA ALA A 126 -3.25 -6.93 -12.13
C ALA A 126 -2.21 -6.07 -12.87
N LEU A 127 -1.57 -5.14 -12.16
CA LEU A 127 -0.46 -4.34 -12.70
C LEU A 127 0.73 -5.19 -13.13
N GLU A 128 1.11 -6.20 -12.35
CA GLU A 128 2.19 -7.12 -12.72
C GLU A 128 1.83 -8.00 -13.92
N LYS A 129 0.56 -8.40 -14.05
CA LYS A 129 0.10 -9.14 -15.23
C LYS A 129 0.16 -8.28 -16.49
N ASP A 130 -0.31 -7.04 -16.40
CA ASP A 130 -0.43 -6.16 -17.56
C ASP A 130 0.89 -5.44 -17.90
N TYR A 131 1.77 -5.24 -16.93
CA TYR A 131 3.00 -4.42 -17.06
C TYR A 131 4.27 -5.05 -16.45
N GLY A 132 4.18 -6.20 -15.80
CA GLY A 132 5.32 -6.87 -15.14
C GLY A 132 6.20 -7.70 -16.07
N GLN A 133 5.73 -8.00 -17.29
CA GLN A 133 6.58 -8.45 -18.39
C GLN A 133 7.25 -7.25 -19.03
N GLY A 134 8.33 -6.77 -18.41
CA GLY A 134 9.34 -6.02 -19.13
C GLY A 134 10.08 -6.95 -20.11
N ASP A 135 9.43 -7.37 -21.19
CA ASP A 135 10.13 -7.94 -22.35
C ASP A 135 9.49 -7.46 -23.67
N ALA A 136 10.22 -6.55 -24.32
CA ALA A 136 10.54 -6.51 -25.75
C ALA A 136 9.52 -6.98 -26.83
N ALA A 137 8.21 -6.93 -26.63
CA ALA A 137 7.24 -7.18 -27.70
C ALA A 137 6.62 -5.88 -28.24
N GLY A 138 7.35 -5.21 -29.14
CA GLY A 138 6.72 -4.44 -30.22
C GLY A 138 6.45 -2.96 -29.97
N LEU A 139 7.51 -2.15 -29.99
CA LEU A 139 7.45 -0.84 -30.67
C LEU A 139 8.67 -0.77 -31.61
N LEU A 140 8.54 -1.46 -32.74
CA LEU A 140 9.14 -1.02 -34.01
C LEU A 140 8.08 -0.23 -34.76
#